data_AF-A0A3D4TAF2-F1
#
_entry.id   AF-A0A3D4TAF2-F1
#
_cell.length_a   1.000
_cell.length_b   1.000
_cell.length_c   1.000
_cell.angle_alpha   90.00
_cell.angle_beta   90.00
_cell.angle_gamma   90.00
#
_symmetry.space_group_name_H-M   'P 1'
#
loop_
_entity.id
_entity.type
_entity.pdbx_description
1 polymer ?
#
loop_
_entity_poly.entity_id
_entity_poly.type
_entity_poly.pdbx_seq_one_letter_code
_entity_poly.pdbx_strand_id
1 'polypeptide(L)'
;MNILAAKQALATKGFLDLDIDVKLDLFAEIERLKKEKNAILLAHYYQEPDIQDVADYIGDSLGLAQKAAQTDADIIVFAGVHFMAETAKIVNPTKKVLLPDLKAGCSLADSAPVEQFRAFKAKHSDHLVVSYINCT
;
A
#
# COMPACT_ATOMS: atom_id res chain seq x y z
N MET A 1 3.68 -13.94 -18.92
CA MET A 1 4.95 -14.51 -18.40
C MET A 1 4.65 -15.55 -17.32
N ASN A 2 5.49 -16.58 -17.13
CA ASN A 2 5.31 -17.54 -16.01
C ASN A 2 5.76 -16.96 -14.65
N ILE A 3 5.36 -17.58 -13.54
CA ILE A 3 5.61 -17.06 -12.18
C ILE A 3 7.09 -16.93 -11.82
N LEU A 4 7.95 -17.81 -12.32
CA LEU A 4 9.38 -17.76 -12.02
C LEU A 4 10.02 -16.54 -12.69
N ALA A 5 9.72 -16.33 -13.97
CA ALA A 5 10.21 -15.19 -14.73
C ALA A 5 9.64 -13.86 -14.19
N ALA A 6 8.36 -13.82 -13.80
CA ALA A 6 7.77 -12.62 -13.19
C ALA A 6 8.44 -12.26 -11.85
N LYS A 7 8.76 -13.26 -11.02
CA LYS A 7 9.50 -13.03 -9.77
C LYS A 7 10.90 -12.48 -10.01
N GLN A 8 11.61 -12.97 -11.04
CA GLN A 8 12.92 -12.43 -11.42
C GLN A 8 12.84 -10.97 -11.89
N ALA A 9 11.74 -10.61 -12.56
CA ALA A 9 11.52 -9.25 -13.05
C ALA A 9 10.93 -8.29 -11.98
N LEU A 10 10.52 -8.78 -10.81
CA LEU A 10 9.78 -7.99 -9.81
C LEU A 10 10.55 -6.74 -9.36
N ALA A 11 11.86 -6.86 -9.10
CA ALA A 11 12.67 -5.71 -8.69
C ALA A 11 12.69 -4.59 -9.77
N THR A 12 12.62 -4.98 -11.05
CA THR A 12 12.65 -4.05 -12.18
C THR A 12 11.26 -3.53 -12.54
N LYS A 13 10.20 -4.33 -12.40
CA LYS A 13 8.83 -3.94 -12.78
C LYS A 13 8.02 -3.33 -11.64
N GLY A 14 8.28 -3.72 -10.39
CA GLY A 14 7.50 -3.31 -9.22
C GLY A 14 6.33 -4.26 -8.91
N PHE A 15 5.78 -4.93 -9.92
CA PHE A 15 4.64 -5.85 -9.79
C PHE A 15 4.89 -7.18 -10.54
N LEU A 16 4.06 -8.18 -10.25
CA LEU A 16 4.09 -9.48 -10.93
C LEU A 16 3.32 -9.38 -12.26
N ASP A 17 4.05 -9.24 -13.35
CA ASP A 17 3.50 -9.23 -14.71
C ASP A 17 3.26 -10.66 -15.20
N LEU A 18 2.07 -11.18 -14.96
CA LEU A 18 1.64 -12.54 -15.29
C LEU A 18 0.58 -12.51 -16.38
N ASP A 19 0.61 -13.50 -17.27
CA ASP A 19 -0.51 -13.66 -18.20
C ASP A 19 -1.66 -14.28 -17.41
N ILE A 20 -2.80 -13.60 -17.40
CA ILE A 20 -4.02 -14.09 -16.77
C ILE A 20 -4.90 -14.69 -17.86
N ASP A 21 -5.55 -15.82 -17.56
CA ASP A 21 -6.56 -16.38 -18.46
C ASP A 21 -7.68 -15.34 -18.68
N VAL A 22 -7.90 -14.96 -19.94
CA VAL A 22 -8.92 -13.98 -20.33
C VAL A 22 -10.34 -14.41 -19.98
N LYS A 23 -10.56 -15.70 -19.68
CA LYS A 23 -11.84 -16.24 -19.24
C LYS A 23 -12.05 -16.10 -17.73
N LEU A 24 -11.02 -15.75 -16.97
CA LEU A 24 -11.11 -15.57 -15.53
C LEU A 24 -11.87 -14.29 -15.22
N ASP A 25 -12.95 -14.42 -14.44
CA ASP A 25 -13.61 -13.27 -13.84
C ASP A 25 -12.76 -12.78 -12.66
N LEU A 26 -12.02 -11.69 -12.90
CA LEU A 26 -11.13 -11.10 -11.91
C LEU A 26 -11.88 -10.59 -10.67
N PHE A 27 -13.07 -10.02 -10.84
CA PHE A 27 -13.84 -9.48 -9.73
C PHE A 27 -14.29 -10.62 -8.81
N ALA A 28 -14.85 -11.69 -9.39
CA ALA A 28 -15.27 -12.86 -8.62
C ALA A 28 -14.08 -13.55 -7.93
N GLU A 29 -12.93 -13.64 -8.59
CA GLU A 29 -11.74 -14.29 -8.02
C GLU A 29 -11.11 -13.47 -6.90
N ILE A 30 -11.06 -12.13 -7.02
CA ILE A 30 -10.62 -11.24 -5.94
C ILE A 30 -11.53 -11.40 -4.72
N GLU A 31 -12.85 -11.39 -4.89
CA GLU A 31 -13.81 -11.61 -3.81
C GLU A 31 -13.66 -12.99 -3.14
N ARG A 32 -13.43 -14.02 -3.95
CA ARG A 32 -13.16 -15.39 -3.46
C ARG A 32 -11.90 -15.42 -2.61
N LEU A 33 -10.81 -14.81 -3.08
CA LEU A 33 -9.52 -14.76 -2.37
C LEU A 33 -9.58 -13.91 -1.11
N LYS A 34 -10.30 -12.78 -1.10
CA LYS A 34 -10.51 -11.97 0.12
C LYS A 34 -11.14 -12.81 1.23
N LYS A 35 -12.18 -13.57 0.91
CA LYS A 35 -12.86 -14.46 1.86
C LYS A 35 -11.97 -15.62 2.31
N GLU A 36 -11.35 -16.34 1.37
CA GLU A 36 -10.49 -17.48 1.66
C GLU A 36 -9.32 -17.10 2.59
N LYS A 37 -8.76 -15.91 2.39
CA LYS A 37 -7.56 -15.46 3.09
C LYS A 37 -7.84 -14.55 4.28
N ASN A 38 -9.10 -14.31 4.60
CA ASN A 38 -9.51 -13.30 5.58
C ASN A 38 -8.76 -11.97 5.34
N ALA A 39 -8.87 -11.45 4.11
CA ALA A 39 -8.19 -10.25 3.67
C ALA A 39 -9.15 -9.07 3.51
N ILE A 40 -8.65 -7.88 3.80
CA ILE A 40 -9.30 -6.60 3.50
C ILE A 40 -8.54 -5.87 2.40
N LEU A 41 -9.25 -5.33 1.41
CA LEU A 41 -8.72 -4.47 0.36
C LEU A 41 -9.06 -3.01 0.67
N LEU A 42 -8.01 -2.22 0.90
CA LEU A 42 -8.10 -0.79 1.18
C LEU A 42 -7.64 -0.01 -0.06
N ALA A 43 -8.48 0.86 -0.59
CA ALA A 43 -8.18 1.64 -1.79
C ALA A 43 -8.18 3.15 -1.53
N HIS A 44 -7.18 3.85 -2.06
CA HIS A 44 -7.18 5.30 -2.08
C HIS A 44 -8.15 5.84 -3.15
N TYR A 45 -8.69 7.04 -2.95
CA TYR A 45 -9.58 7.72 -3.91
C TYR A 45 -9.02 7.89 -5.34
N TYR A 46 -7.71 7.72 -5.53
CA TYR A 46 -7.05 7.88 -6.82
C TYR A 46 -6.90 6.57 -7.60
N GLN A 47 -7.38 5.45 -7.06
CA GLN A 47 -7.36 4.18 -7.77
C GLN A 47 -8.36 4.17 -8.92
N GLU A 48 -8.11 3.31 -9.91
CA GLU A 48 -9.03 3.09 -11.03
C GLU A 48 -10.41 2.59 -10.53
N PRO A 49 -11.52 2.90 -11.23
CA PRO A 49 -12.86 2.50 -10.82
C PRO A 49 -13.00 1.00 -10.52
N ASP A 50 -12.43 0.14 -11.37
CA ASP A 50 -12.47 -1.31 -11.19
C ASP A 50 -11.82 -1.78 -9.87
N ILE A 51 -10.79 -1.07 -9.39
CA ILE A 51 -10.12 -1.35 -8.12
C ILE A 51 -10.98 -0.86 -6.95
N GLN A 52 -11.66 0.28 -7.12
CA GLN A 52 -12.60 0.80 -6.12
C GLN A 52 -13.80 -0.14 -5.94
N ASP A 53 -14.31 -0.72 -7.03
CA ASP A 53 -15.46 -1.63 -7.00
C ASP A 53 -15.21 -2.92 -6.20
N VAL A 54 -13.94 -3.37 -6.10
CA VAL A 54 -13.54 -4.54 -5.29
C VAL A 54 -12.99 -4.18 -3.91
N ALA A 55 -12.92 -2.89 -3.56
CA ALA A 55 -12.41 -2.44 -2.28
C ALA A 55 -13.44 -2.62 -1.16
N ASP A 56 -12.99 -3.05 0.01
CA ASP A 56 -13.84 -3.14 1.20
C ASP A 56 -13.96 -1.77 1.91
N TYR A 57 -13.02 -0.87 1.63
CA TYR A 57 -13.05 0.51 2.09
C TYR A 57 -12.26 1.41 1.15
N ILE A 58 -12.87 2.55 0.81
CA ILE A 58 -12.28 3.60 -0.03
C ILE A 58 -12.14 4.86 0.83
N GLY A 59 -10.95 5.45 0.87
CA GLY A 59 -10.67 6.60 1.74
C GLY A 59 -9.48 7.45 1.34
N ASP A 60 -9.28 8.54 2.06
CA ASP A 60 -8.02 9.29 2.06
C ASP A 60 -6.98 8.60 2.95
N SER A 61 -5.77 9.18 3.02
CA SER A 61 -4.67 8.63 3.82
C SER A 61 -5.04 8.39 5.29
N LEU A 62 -5.80 9.30 5.92
CA LEU A 62 -6.16 9.19 7.33
C LEU A 62 -7.22 8.10 7.55
N GLY A 63 -8.29 8.11 6.74
CA GLY A 63 -9.35 7.11 6.82
C GLY A 63 -8.81 5.70 6.58
N LEU A 64 -7.90 5.53 5.63
CA LEU A 64 -7.26 4.24 5.36
C LEU A 64 -6.39 3.78 6.53
N ALA A 65 -5.61 4.67 7.15
CA ALA A 65 -4.80 4.33 8.33
C ALA A 65 -5.68 3.91 9.52
N GLN A 66 -6.79 4.63 9.77
CA GLN A 66 -7.75 4.29 10.81
C GLN A 66 -8.43 2.95 10.53
N LYS A 67 -8.86 2.71 9.28
CA LYS A 67 -9.48 1.44 8.89
C LYS A 67 -8.51 0.26 9.02
N ALA A 68 -7.26 0.46 8.62
CA ALA A 68 -6.21 -0.53 8.79
C ALA A 68 -6.00 -0.88 10.28
N ALA A 69 -6.02 0.10 11.19
CA ALA A 69 -5.83 -0.15 12.62
C ALA A 69 -7.01 -0.90 13.27
N GLN A 70 -8.23 -0.73 12.74
CA GLN A 70 -9.46 -1.31 13.29
C GLN A 70 -9.82 -2.68 12.70
N THR A 71 -9.12 -3.15 11.67
CA THR A 71 -9.48 -4.40 10.99
C THR A 71 -9.09 -5.64 11.79
N ASP A 72 -9.96 -6.64 11.75
CA ASP A 72 -9.72 -8.00 12.26
C ASP A 72 -9.23 -8.96 11.14
N ALA A 73 -9.06 -8.47 9.91
CA ALA A 73 -8.51 -9.24 8.79
C ALA A 73 -7.05 -9.63 9.05
N ASP A 74 -6.64 -10.82 8.61
CA ASP A 74 -5.26 -11.32 8.73
C ASP A 74 -4.32 -10.67 7.70
N ILE A 75 -4.88 -10.29 6.55
CA ILE A 75 -4.17 -9.70 5.41
C ILE A 75 -4.79 -8.36 5.04
N ILE A 76 -3.95 -7.35 4.83
CA ILE A 76 -4.32 -6.06 4.27
C ILE A 76 -3.72 -5.96 2.88
N VAL A 77 -4.55 -5.89 1.84
CA VAL A 77 -4.15 -5.52 0.49
C VAL A 77 -4.34 -4.02 0.34
N PHE A 78 -3.25 -3.29 0.13
CA PHE A 78 -3.27 -1.84 0.10
C PHE A 78 -3.12 -1.35 -1.35
N ALA A 79 -4.24 -0.94 -1.96
CA ALA A 79 -4.28 -0.30 -3.27
C ALA A 79 -4.00 1.21 -3.12
N GLY A 80 -2.73 1.52 -2.90
CA GLY A 80 -2.21 2.87 -2.67
C GLY A 80 -0.71 2.93 -2.94
N VAL A 81 -0.02 3.89 -2.31
CA VAL A 81 1.43 4.11 -2.46
C VAL A 81 2.21 3.58 -1.25
N HIS A 82 3.52 3.48 -1.39
CA HIS A 82 4.43 2.81 -0.45
C HIS A 82 4.25 3.24 1.01
N PHE A 83 4.32 4.54 1.31
CA PHE A 83 4.20 5.05 2.69
C PHE A 83 2.85 4.71 3.34
N MET A 84 1.78 4.58 2.55
CA MET A 84 0.46 4.24 3.08
C MET A 84 0.42 2.78 3.51
N ALA A 85 0.98 1.88 2.70
CA ALA A 85 1.13 0.47 3.04
C ALA A 85 2.07 0.28 4.25
N GLU A 86 3.16 1.04 4.32
CA GLU A 86 4.06 1.07 5.48
C GLU A 86 3.34 1.56 6.74
N THR A 87 2.53 2.61 6.64
CA THR A 87 1.69 3.10 7.74
C THR A 87 0.74 2.01 8.23
N ALA A 88 0.08 1.28 7.32
CA ALA A 88 -0.78 0.15 7.68
C ALA A 88 0.01 -0.96 8.39
N LYS A 89 1.27 -1.20 8.01
CA LYS A 89 2.16 -2.17 8.65
C LYS A 89 2.67 -1.70 10.02
N ILE A 90 2.95 -0.41 10.18
CA ILE A 90 3.36 0.20 11.45
C ILE A 90 2.25 0.04 12.49
N VAL A 91 0.99 0.33 12.13
CA VAL A 91 -0.15 0.19 13.05
C VAL A 91 -0.63 -1.26 13.19
N ASN A 92 -0.18 -2.17 12.32
CA ASN A 92 -0.46 -3.62 12.39
C ASN A 92 0.82 -4.48 12.26
N PRO A 93 1.71 -4.48 13.25
CA PRO A 93 3.03 -5.11 13.13
C PRO A 93 2.96 -6.63 12.91
N THR A 94 1.90 -7.30 13.35
CA THR A 94 1.71 -8.75 13.22
C THR A 94 0.98 -9.16 11.93
N LYS A 95 0.17 -8.28 11.35
CA LYS A 95 -0.62 -8.60 10.14
C LYS A 95 0.24 -8.59 8.88
N LYS A 96 -0.18 -9.33 7.85
CA LYS A 96 0.49 -9.28 6.54
C LYS A 96 -0.07 -8.12 5.74
N VAL A 97 0.79 -7.21 5.30
CA VAL A 97 0.42 -6.10 4.42
C VAL A 97 1.02 -6.34 3.05
N LEU A 98 0.20 -6.23 2.01
CA LEU A 98 0.55 -6.46 0.62
C LEU A 98 0.36 -5.15 -0.17
N LEU A 99 1.41 -4.75 -0.88
CA LEU A 99 1.38 -3.64 -1.84
C LEU A 99 1.49 -4.25 -3.25
N PRO A 100 0.46 -4.14 -4.12
CA PRO A 100 0.47 -4.77 -5.43
C PRO A 100 1.58 -4.30 -6.38
N ASP A 101 1.99 -3.03 -6.24
CA ASP A 101 3.10 -2.44 -7.00
C ASP A 101 4.11 -1.77 -6.05
N LEU A 102 5.29 -2.37 -5.94
CA LEU A 102 6.40 -1.87 -5.11
C LEU A 102 7.00 -0.56 -5.62
N LYS A 103 6.67 -0.15 -6.85
CA LYS A 103 7.09 1.13 -7.44
C LYS A 103 6.04 2.23 -7.32
N ALA A 104 4.91 1.96 -6.68
CA ALA A 104 3.91 2.97 -6.36
C ALA A 104 4.45 3.97 -5.33
N GLY A 105 5.18 4.99 -5.79
CA GLY A 105 5.84 6.00 -4.96
C GLY A 105 5.00 7.26 -4.73
N CYS A 106 5.56 8.20 -3.96
CA CYS A 106 4.95 9.51 -3.72
C CYS A 106 6.04 10.59 -3.77
N SER A 107 6.02 11.40 -4.84
CA SER A 107 7.01 12.47 -5.05
C SER A 107 7.05 13.48 -3.90
N LEU A 108 5.93 13.69 -3.20
CA LEU A 108 5.88 14.54 -2.02
C LEU A 108 6.61 13.92 -0.83
N ALA A 109 6.46 12.61 -0.58
CA ALA A 109 7.21 11.92 0.47
C ALA A 109 8.72 11.93 0.14
N ASP A 110 9.07 11.70 -1.13
CA ASP A 110 10.46 11.70 -1.60
C ASP A 110 11.14 13.09 -1.49
N SER A 111 10.35 14.16 -1.36
CA SER A 111 10.85 15.55 -1.26
C SER A 111 11.44 15.91 0.10
N ALA A 112 11.38 15.01 1.10
CA ALA A 112 11.90 15.22 2.44
C ALA A 112 13.01 14.21 2.82
N PRO A 113 14.24 14.32 2.26
CA PRO A 113 15.31 13.36 2.53
C PRO A 113 15.78 13.36 3.99
N VAL A 114 15.97 12.17 4.55
CA VAL A 114 16.33 11.96 5.97
C VAL A 114 17.58 12.74 6.41
N GLU A 115 18.64 12.78 5.60
CA GLU A 115 19.89 13.45 5.98
C GLU A 115 19.74 14.97 6.02
N GLN A 116 18.99 15.53 5.08
CA GLN A 116 18.71 16.98 5.05
C GLN A 116 17.83 17.37 6.23
N PHE A 117 16.78 16.58 6.49
CA PHE A 117 15.89 16.83 7.62
C PHE A 117 16.58 16.67 8.97
N ARG A 118 17.46 15.67 9.11
CA ARG A 118 18.29 15.48 10.32
C ARG A 118 19.20 16.68 10.59
N ALA A 119 19.87 17.19 9.56
CA ALA A 119 20.71 18.38 9.67
C ALA A 119 19.90 19.63 10.03
N PHE A 120 18.69 19.76 9.49
CA PHE A 120 17.75 20.85 9.84
C PHE A 120 17.33 20.76 11.32
N LYS A 121 16.86 19.59 11.77
CA LYS A 121 16.45 19.34 13.16
C LYS A 121 17.57 19.62 14.16
N ALA A 122 18.82 19.27 13.84
CA ALA A 122 19.96 19.53 14.72
C ALA A 122 20.22 21.02 14.96
N LYS A 123 19.83 21.90 14.01
CA LYS A 123 19.94 23.36 14.15
C LYS A 123 18.77 23.99 14.93
N HIS A 124 17.73 23.21 15.20
CA HIS A 124 16.47 23.65 15.81
C HIS A 124 16.01 22.62 16.87
N SER A 125 16.87 22.35 17.85
CA SER A 125 16.69 21.25 18.81
C SER A 125 15.53 21.45 19.79
N ASP A 126 15.03 22.68 19.92
CA ASP A 126 13.90 23.08 20.75
C ASP A 126 12.55 23.09 20.01
N HIS A 127 12.55 22.85 18.69
CA HIS A 127 11.33 22.81 17.89
C HIS A 127 10.63 21.44 17.96
N LEU A 128 9.30 21.46 17.82
CA LEU A 128 8.50 20.25 17.62
C LEU A 128 8.52 19.81 16.16
N VAL A 129 8.65 18.51 15.93
CA VAL A 129 8.56 17.91 14.59
C VAL A 129 7.14 17.42 14.36
N VAL A 130 6.50 17.97 13.34
CA VAL A 130 5.20 17.51 12.82
C VAL A 130 5.39 17.19 11.35
N SER A 131 5.06 15.96 10.97
CA SER A 131 5.10 15.54 9.56
C SER A 131 3.68 15.35 9.04
N TYR A 132 3.50 15.63 7.76
CA TYR A 132 2.34 15.13 7.06
C TYR A 132 2.44 13.60 6.91
N ILE A 133 1.31 12.92 6.74
CA ILE A 133 1.26 11.45 6.62
C ILE A 133 2.03 10.93 5.39
N ASN A 134 2.19 11.77 4.37
CA ASN A 134 3.00 11.51 3.19
C ASN A 134 4.50 11.65 3.52
N CYS A 135 5.03 10.76 4.38
CA CYS A 135 6.43 10.73 4.77
C CYS A 135 6.91 9.28 5.01
N THR A 136 8.23 9.09 5.04
CA THR A 136 8.92 7.82 5.35
C THR A 136 9.70 7.89 6.64
#